data_AF-A0A2P8QH16-F1
#
_entry.id   AF-A0A2P8QH16-F1
#
_cell.length_a   1.000
_cell.length_b   1.000
_cell.length_c   1.000
_cell.angle_alpha   90.00
_cell.angle_beta   90.00
_cell.angle_gamma   90.00
#
_symmetry.space_group_name_H-M   'P 1'
#
loop_
_entity.id
_entity.type
_entity.pdbx_description
1 polymer ?
#
loop_
_entity_poly.entity_id
_entity_poly.type
_entity_poly.pdbx_seq_one_letter_code
_entity_poly.pdbx_strand_id
1 'polypeptide(L)'
;MKSLSYEFVLKRTATILSVALLTLCAIAAVTGILLSFYYEPVAGGANQALQWIDTEIPNGQIIHGLHDYAGTLLIGVALIQMVVMFLGRQFRRSWLTGWISNILLILNAIALAWTAMILDWSQVGYWRFRIELSTIEAIPFIGSTLRDVITGGGAVNTTTVEHLYTIHSYIISGSAIMLAIVHLLGVLWQEKQQTPIASVTSAESKTNAPRELIKNS
;
A
#
# COMPACT_ATOMS: atom_id res chain seq x y z
N MET A 1 -23.95 27.51 1.74
CA MET A 1 -22.64 27.85 1.11
C MET A 1 -21.43 27.07 1.66
N LYS A 2 -21.44 26.47 2.87
CA LYS A 2 -20.28 25.72 3.41
C LYS A 2 -20.03 24.32 2.78
N SER A 3 -21.03 23.68 2.15
CA SER A 3 -20.90 22.31 1.62
C SER A 3 -20.01 22.18 0.37
N LEU A 4 -19.98 23.20 -0.48
CA LEU A 4 -19.21 23.16 -1.75
C LEU A 4 -17.69 23.18 -1.54
N SER A 5 -17.21 23.86 -0.50
CA SER A 5 -15.78 23.93 -0.18
C SER A 5 -15.25 22.60 0.37
N TYR A 6 -16.02 21.97 1.26
CA TYR A 6 -15.61 20.71 1.91
C TYR A 6 -15.49 19.54 0.92
N GLU A 7 -16.45 19.37 0.02
CA GLU A 7 -16.38 18.31 -1.00
C GLU A 7 -15.21 18.49 -1.97
N PHE A 8 -14.90 19.75 -2.34
CA PHE A 8 -13.76 20.03 -3.22
C PHE A 8 -12.43 19.71 -2.52
N VAL A 9 -12.30 20.12 -1.26
CA VAL A 9 -11.09 19.85 -0.46
C VAL A 9 -10.87 18.35 -0.32
N LEU A 10 -11.89 17.58 0.10
CA LEU A 10 -11.74 16.14 0.28
C LEU A 10 -11.36 15.40 -1.01
N LYS A 11 -11.90 15.79 -2.17
CA LYS A 11 -11.55 15.19 -3.46
C LYS A 11 -10.10 15.46 -3.81
N ARG A 12 -9.67 16.72 -3.71
CA ARG A 12 -8.28 17.10 -3.94
C ARG A 12 -7.33 16.40 -3.00
N THR A 13 -7.68 16.31 -1.72
CA THR A 13 -6.90 15.56 -0.72
C THR A 13 -6.80 14.08 -1.10
N ALA A 14 -7.90 13.43 -1.48
CA ALA A 14 -7.89 12.01 -1.87
C ALA A 14 -6.98 11.74 -3.08
N THR A 15 -7.00 12.63 -4.09
CA THR A 15 -6.13 12.51 -5.26
C THR A 15 -4.67 12.76 -4.92
N ILE A 16 -4.37 13.78 -4.10
CA ILE A 16 -3.00 14.06 -3.64
C ILE A 16 -2.44 12.87 -2.84
N LEU A 17 -3.22 12.31 -1.93
CA LEU A 17 -2.85 11.13 -1.17
C LEU A 17 -2.65 9.92 -2.08
N SER A 18 -3.49 9.72 -3.10
CA SER A 18 -3.31 8.64 -4.08
C SER A 18 -1.99 8.76 -4.86
N VAL A 19 -1.61 9.98 -5.26
CA VAL A 19 -0.31 10.24 -5.90
C VAL A 19 0.84 10.02 -4.93
N ALA A 20 0.67 10.40 -3.65
CA ALA A 20 1.66 10.15 -2.61
C ALA A 20 1.88 8.63 -2.40
N LEU A 21 0.81 7.83 -2.38
CA LEU A 21 0.90 6.36 -2.27
C LEU A 21 1.72 5.75 -3.42
N LEU A 22 1.41 6.14 -4.66
CA LEU A 22 2.16 5.65 -5.82
C LEU A 22 3.63 6.07 -5.77
N THR A 23 3.89 7.32 -5.38
CA THR A 23 5.27 7.84 -5.20
C THR A 23 6.02 7.06 -4.12
N LEU A 24 5.39 6.76 -2.98
CA LEU A 24 5.99 5.97 -1.91
C LEU A 24 6.30 4.54 -2.36
N CYS A 25 5.39 3.88 -3.09
CA CYS A 25 5.65 2.58 -3.70
C CYS A 25 6.84 2.64 -4.67
N ALA A 26 6.94 3.69 -5.50
CA ALA A 26 8.05 3.86 -6.43
C ALA A 26 9.39 4.10 -5.71
N ILE A 27 9.40 4.91 -4.66
CA ILE A 27 10.58 5.12 -3.82
C ILE A 27 11.02 3.81 -3.19
N ALA A 28 10.11 3.08 -2.53
CA ALA A 28 10.41 1.78 -1.91
C ALA A 28 10.93 0.76 -2.94
N ALA A 29 10.35 0.72 -4.14
CA ALA A 29 10.81 -0.19 -5.19
C ALA A 29 12.23 0.16 -5.68
N VAL A 30 12.50 1.44 -5.94
CA VAL A 30 13.82 1.88 -6.41
C VAL A 30 14.88 1.65 -5.33
N THR A 31 14.62 2.04 -4.08
CA THR A 31 15.57 1.81 -2.98
C THR A 31 15.74 0.33 -2.69
N GLY A 32 14.68 -0.48 -2.78
CA GLY A 32 14.75 -1.93 -2.61
C GLY A 32 15.62 -2.60 -3.68
N ILE A 33 15.53 -2.17 -4.93
CA ILE A 33 16.43 -2.62 -6.00
C ILE A 33 17.88 -2.22 -5.69
N LEU A 34 18.13 -1.00 -5.20
CA LEU A 34 19.49 -0.59 -4.83
C LEU A 34 20.05 -1.43 -3.68
N LEU A 35 19.24 -1.73 -2.67
CA LEU A 35 19.63 -2.62 -1.56
C LEU A 35 19.91 -4.05 -2.05
N SER A 36 19.16 -4.54 -3.05
CA SER A 36 19.34 -5.89 -3.60
C SER A 36 20.72 -6.17 -4.19
N PHE A 37 21.48 -5.13 -4.57
CA PHE A 37 22.84 -5.31 -5.07
C PHE A 37 23.84 -5.74 -3.98
N TYR A 38 23.52 -5.49 -2.71
CA TYR A 38 24.41 -5.73 -1.58
C TYR A 38 23.81 -6.69 -0.55
N TYR A 39 22.49 -6.83 -0.52
CA TYR A 39 21.81 -7.71 0.42
C TYR A 39 21.99 -9.19 0.04
N GLU A 40 22.43 -10.00 1.00
CA GLU A 40 22.61 -11.44 0.84
C GLU A 40 21.50 -12.20 1.63
N PRO A 41 20.54 -12.85 0.94
CA PRO A 41 19.41 -13.53 1.58
C PRO A 41 19.81 -14.90 2.17
N VAL A 42 20.87 -14.96 2.96
CA VAL A 42 21.39 -16.19 3.57
C VAL A 42 21.13 -16.21 5.07
N ALA A 43 20.72 -17.37 5.60
CA ALA A 43 20.50 -17.51 7.03
C ALA A 43 21.79 -17.28 7.82
N GLY A 44 21.77 -16.31 8.73
CA GLY A 44 22.93 -15.88 9.51
C GLY A 44 23.82 -14.84 8.82
N GLY A 45 23.65 -14.60 7.51
CA GLY A 45 24.35 -13.55 6.76
C GLY A 45 23.51 -12.30 6.50
N ALA A 46 22.18 -12.44 6.38
CA ALA A 46 21.28 -11.34 6.03
C ALA A 46 21.38 -10.12 6.98
N ASN A 47 21.38 -10.34 8.29
CA ASN A 47 21.52 -9.25 9.26
C ASN A 47 22.87 -8.54 9.15
N GLN A 48 23.95 -9.30 8.91
CA GLN A 48 25.29 -8.74 8.72
C GLN A 48 25.39 -7.96 7.40
N ALA A 49 24.71 -8.41 6.34
CA ALA A 49 24.65 -7.69 5.07
C ALA A 49 23.97 -6.33 5.24
N LEU A 50 22.88 -6.24 6.01
CA LEU A 50 22.24 -4.95 6.32
C LEU A 50 23.16 -4.02 7.11
N GLN A 51 23.85 -4.54 8.13
CA GLN A 51 24.83 -3.75 8.89
C GLN A 51 25.96 -3.23 7.98
N TRP A 52 26.45 -4.08 7.07
CA TRP A 52 27.49 -3.71 6.11
C TRP A 52 27.01 -2.64 5.13
N ILE A 53 25.76 -2.72 4.65
CA ILE A 53 25.13 -1.67 3.86
C ILE A 53 25.11 -0.35 4.63
N ASP A 54 24.73 -0.39 5.91
CA ASP A 54 24.61 0.82 6.72
C ASP A 54 25.96 1.47 7.05
N THR A 55 27.03 0.68 7.25
CA THR A 55 28.32 1.21 7.73
C THR A 55 29.37 1.41 6.63
N GLU A 56 29.44 0.51 5.64
CA GLU A 56 30.56 0.48 4.69
C GLU A 56 30.20 1.01 3.30
N ILE A 57 28.92 0.95 2.90
CA ILE A 57 28.50 1.42 1.58
C ILE A 57 28.25 2.94 1.62
N PRO A 58 28.85 3.73 0.71
CA PRO A 58 28.59 5.17 0.65
C PRO A 58 27.10 5.48 0.47
N ASN A 59 26.53 6.24 1.40
CA ASN A 59 25.09 6.56 1.49
C ASN A 59 24.17 5.33 1.69
N GLY A 60 24.70 4.15 2.03
CA GLY A 60 23.89 2.94 2.22
C GLY A 60 22.84 3.10 3.31
N GLN A 61 23.22 3.67 4.47
CA GLN A 61 22.28 4.02 5.54
C GLN A 61 21.13 4.94 5.08
N ILE A 62 21.40 5.88 4.17
CA ILE A 62 20.37 6.79 3.64
C ILE A 62 19.41 6.02 2.74
N ILE A 63 19.92 5.14 1.88
CA ILE A 63 19.11 4.32 0.98
C ILE A 63 18.25 3.32 1.78
N HIS A 64 18.85 2.65 2.75
CA HIS A 64 18.18 1.72 3.65
C HIS A 64 17.10 2.43 4.46
N GLY A 65 17.45 3.55 5.11
CA GLY A 65 16.49 4.36 5.84
C GLY A 65 15.34 4.86 4.95
N LEU A 66 15.63 5.31 3.72
CA LEU A 66 14.59 5.76 2.79
C LEU A 66 13.64 4.61 2.40
N HIS A 67 14.13 3.38 2.26
CA HIS A 67 13.30 2.20 2.05
C HIS A 67 12.35 1.95 3.23
N ASP A 68 12.87 1.95 4.45
CA ASP A 68 12.10 1.72 5.68
C ASP A 68 11.05 2.80 5.92
N TYR A 69 11.44 4.07 5.76
CA TYR A 69 10.53 5.20 5.90
C TYR A 69 9.47 5.19 4.80
N ALA A 70 9.81 4.85 3.56
CA ALA A 70 8.83 4.74 2.48
C ALA A 70 7.77 3.66 2.79
N GLY A 71 8.18 2.50 3.29
CA GLY A 71 7.27 1.42 3.71
C GLY A 71 6.36 1.83 4.87
N THR A 72 6.91 2.46 5.90
CA THR A 72 6.14 2.92 7.07
C THR A 72 5.14 4.01 6.70
N LEU A 73 5.57 4.99 5.90
CA LEU A 73 4.71 6.06 5.40
C LEU A 73 3.64 5.54 4.45
N LEU A 74 3.93 4.51 3.64
CA LEU A 74 2.93 3.90 2.76
C LEU A 74 1.71 3.41 3.54
N ILE A 75 1.93 2.71 4.66
CA ILE A 75 0.85 2.26 5.55
C ILE A 75 0.11 3.46 6.15
N GLY A 76 0.84 4.42 6.72
CA GLY A 76 0.25 5.60 7.35
C GLY A 76 -0.61 6.44 6.40
N VAL A 77 -0.09 6.73 5.20
CA VAL A 77 -0.80 7.47 4.16
C VAL A 77 -2.01 6.68 3.65
N ALA A 78 -1.91 5.35 3.50
CA ALA A 78 -3.03 4.54 3.02
C ALA A 78 -4.18 4.48 4.03
N LEU A 79 -3.86 4.47 5.33
CA LEU A 79 -4.84 4.60 6.40
C LEU A 79 -5.50 5.99 6.42
N ILE A 80 -4.73 7.07 6.25
CA ILE A 80 -5.28 8.43 6.12
C ILE A 80 -6.20 8.52 4.90
N GLN A 81 -5.78 7.94 3.77
CA GLN A 81 -6.58 7.86 2.55
C GLN A 81 -7.92 7.14 2.80
N MET A 82 -7.91 6.06 3.58
CA MET A 82 -9.14 5.37 3.98
C MET A 82 -10.10 6.31 4.73
N VAL A 83 -9.58 7.08 5.69
CA VAL A 83 -10.39 8.04 6.46
C VAL A 83 -10.94 9.14 5.57
N VAL A 84 -10.12 9.70 4.67
CA VAL A 84 -10.55 10.75 3.72
C VAL A 84 -11.66 10.24 2.81
N MET A 85 -11.51 9.02 2.26
CA MET A 85 -12.54 8.39 1.42
C MET A 85 -13.83 8.09 2.20
N PHE A 86 -13.71 7.66 3.47
CA PHE A 86 -14.84 7.44 4.37
C PHE A 86 -15.63 8.73 4.63
N LEU A 87 -14.93 9.80 5.01
CA LEU A 87 -15.54 11.10 5.31
C LEU A 87 -16.16 11.78 4.08
N GLY A 88 -15.63 11.51 2.88
CA GLY A 88 -16.21 11.97 1.63
C GLY A 88 -17.65 11.48 1.37
N ARG A 89 -18.16 10.50 2.14
CA ARG A 89 -19.51 9.88 1.98
C ARG A 89 -19.74 9.34 0.58
N GLN A 90 -18.69 8.88 -0.06
CA GLN A 90 -18.76 8.55 -1.45
C GLN A 90 -19.05 7.05 -1.61
N PHE A 91 -20.26 6.63 -1.24
CA PHE A 91 -20.73 5.24 -1.34
C PHE A 91 -21.62 5.04 -2.58
N ARG A 92 -21.15 5.46 -3.76
CA ARG A 92 -21.86 5.23 -5.05
C ARG A 92 -21.21 4.07 -5.81
N ARG A 93 -21.90 3.46 -6.78
CA ARG A 93 -21.41 2.25 -7.48
C ARG A 93 -20.01 2.38 -8.11
N SER A 94 -19.61 3.58 -8.53
CA SER A 94 -18.26 3.88 -9.05
C SER A 94 -17.15 3.93 -8.00
N TRP A 95 -17.50 3.78 -6.72
CA TRP A 95 -16.60 3.91 -5.58
C TRP A 95 -15.94 2.61 -5.16
N LEU A 96 -16.59 1.50 -5.46
CA LEU A 96 -16.16 0.18 -5.04
C LEU A 96 -14.71 -0.12 -5.48
N THR A 97 -14.31 0.34 -6.67
CA THR A 97 -12.95 0.15 -7.20
C THR A 97 -11.90 0.83 -6.33
N GLY A 98 -12.07 2.12 -6.01
CA GLY A 98 -11.13 2.85 -5.16
C GLY A 98 -11.10 2.33 -3.72
N TRP A 99 -12.25 1.93 -3.17
CA TRP A 99 -12.33 1.36 -1.83
C TRP A 99 -11.62 0.01 -1.74
N ILE A 100 -11.98 -0.94 -2.61
CA ILE A 100 -11.39 -2.26 -2.63
C ILE A 100 -9.88 -2.16 -2.89
N SER A 101 -9.46 -1.33 -3.86
CA SER A 101 -8.04 -1.19 -4.14
C SER A 101 -7.26 -0.59 -2.96
N ASN A 102 -7.82 0.37 -2.22
CA ASN A 102 -7.16 0.91 -1.03
C ASN A 102 -7.06 -0.11 0.11
N ILE A 103 -8.14 -0.88 0.34
CA ILE A 103 -8.12 -1.96 1.35
C ILE A 103 -7.05 -2.99 0.99
N LEU A 104 -7.03 -3.45 -0.27
CA LEU A 104 -6.03 -4.40 -0.74
C LEU A 104 -4.61 -3.82 -0.64
N LEU A 105 -4.42 -2.53 -0.96
CA LEU A 105 -3.12 -1.88 -0.83
C LEU A 105 -2.65 -1.79 0.63
N ILE A 106 -3.54 -1.52 1.59
CA ILE A 106 -3.21 -1.54 3.02
C ILE A 106 -2.79 -2.95 3.45
N LEU A 107 -3.57 -3.97 3.11
CA LEU A 107 -3.24 -5.36 3.44
C LEU A 107 -1.89 -5.77 2.82
N ASN A 108 -1.64 -5.34 1.60
CA ASN A 108 -0.38 -5.60 0.89
C ASN A 108 0.81 -4.88 1.54
N ALA A 109 0.64 -3.61 1.94
CA ALA A 109 1.67 -2.85 2.65
C ALA A 109 1.99 -3.44 4.03
N ILE A 110 0.98 -3.97 4.74
CA ILE A 110 1.20 -4.71 5.99
C ILE A 110 1.98 -6.02 5.72
N ALA A 111 1.67 -6.73 4.63
CA ALA A 111 2.40 -7.92 4.24
C ALA A 111 3.87 -7.62 3.87
N LEU A 112 4.13 -6.49 3.20
CA LEU A 112 5.50 -6.00 2.93
C LEU A 112 6.26 -5.71 4.23
N ALA A 113 5.65 -4.97 5.15
CA ALA A 113 6.27 -4.67 6.44
C ALA A 113 6.55 -5.94 7.26
N TRP A 114 5.62 -6.90 7.23
CA TRP A 114 5.79 -8.20 7.89
C TRP A 114 6.96 -9.00 7.31
N THR A 115 7.02 -9.13 5.99
CA THR A 115 8.12 -9.84 5.33
C THR A 115 9.47 -9.13 5.49
N ALA A 116 9.52 -7.80 5.46
CA ALA A 116 10.73 -7.02 5.72
C ALA A 116 11.30 -7.28 7.13
N MET A 117 10.45 -7.32 8.16
CA MET A 117 10.87 -7.64 9.53
C MET A 117 11.52 -9.03 9.65
N ILE A 118 11.14 -9.99 8.80
CA ILE A 118 11.73 -11.32 8.80
C ILE A 118 13.06 -11.31 8.03
N LEU A 119 13.16 -10.55 6.93
CA LEU A 119 14.37 -10.43 6.12
C LEU A 119 15.55 -9.79 6.85
N ASP A 120 15.31 -8.99 7.89
CA ASP A 120 16.37 -8.56 8.81
C ASP A 120 17.14 -9.76 9.42
N TRP A 121 16.45 -10.89 9.60
CA TRP A 121 17.00 -12.15 10.09
C TRP A 121 17.80 -12.04 11.40
N SER A 122 17.46 -11.06 12.25
CA SER A 122 17.98 -10.99 13.61
C SER A 122 17.49 -12.17 14.46
N GLN A 123 18.19 -12.44 15.57
CA GLN A 123 17.83 -13.52 16.48
C GLN A 123 16.36 -13.41 16.96
N VAL A 124 15.91 -12.20 17.26
CA VAL A 124 14.52 -11.94 17.66
C VAL A 124 13.56 -12.20 16.50
N GLY A 125 13.89 -11.72 15.29
CA GLY A 125 13.11 -11.97 14.08
C GLY A 125 12.94 -13.46 13.77
N TYR A 126 14.03 -14.25 13.88
CA TYR A 126 14.00 -15.70 13.67
C TYR A 126 13.05 -16.43 14.62
N TRP A 127 13.14 -16.14 15.93
CA TRP A 127 12.27 -16.80 16.92
C TRP A 127 10.80 -16.40 16.78
N ARG A 128 10.55 -15.12 16.51
CA ARG A 128 9.21 -14.62 16.21
C ARG A 128 8.63 -15.33 14.99
N PHE A 129 9.41 -15.42 13.92
CA PHE A 129 8.98 -16.07 12.69
C PHE A 129 8.64 -17.55 12.91
N ARG A 130 9.38 -18.28 13.76
CA ARG A 130 9.01 -19.66 14.11
C ARG A 130 7.64 -19.79 14.77
N ILE A 131 7.26 -18.84 15.64
CA ILE A 131 5.95 -18.82 16.28
C ILE A 131 4.85 -18.52 15.26
N GLU A 132 5.09 -17.56 14.38
CA GLU A 132 4.16 -17.19 13.30
C GLU A 132 3.97 -18.36 12.31
N LEU A 133 5.05 -19.06 11.97
CA LEU A 133 5.02 -20.22 11.07
C LEU A 133 4.20 -21.38 11.65
N SER A 134 4.29 -21.62 12.96
CA SER A 134 3.45 -22.59 13.66
C SER A 134 1.96 -22.22 13.59
N THR A 135 1.64 -20.92 13.62
CA THR A 135 0.28 -20.43 13.43
C THR A 135 -0.22 -20.66 12.00
N ILE A 136 0.64 -20.49 10.99
CA ILE A 136 0.33 -20.80 9.59
C ILE A 136 0.10 -22.31 9.41
N GLU A 137 0.96 -23.13 10.01
CA GLU A 137 0.86 -24.59 9.96
C GLU A 137 -0.46 -25.11 10.58
N ALA A 138 -0.98 -24.41 11.59
CA ALA A 138 -2.25 -24.74 12.24
C ALA A 138 -3.51 -24.45 11.39
N ILE A 139 -3.39 -23.80 10.22
CA ILE A 139 -4.53 -23.56 9.34
C ILE A 139 -5.02 -24.90 8.76
N PRO A 140 -6.31 -25.24 8.91
CA PRO A 140 -6.82 -26.52 8.44
C PRO A 140 -6.72 -26.64 6.92
N PHE A 141 -6.51 -27.85 6.44
CA PHE A 141 -6.40 -28.26 5.03
C PHE A 141 -5.17 -27.76 4.26
N ILE A 142 -4.72 -26.51 4.47
CA ILE A 142 -3.66 -25.88 3.65
C ILE A 142 -2.38 -25.53 4.43
N GLY A 143 -2.42 -25.56 5.77
CA GLY A 143 -1.34 -25.02 6.62
C GLY A 143 0.03 -25.66 6.40
N SER A 144 0.11 -26.99 6.32
CA SER A 144 1.35 -27.71 6.06
C SER A 144 1.95 -27.37 4.69
N THR A 145 1.11 -27.28 3.66
CA THR A 145 1.54 -26.89 2.32
C THR A 145 2.07 -25.46 2.29
N LEU A 146 1.39 -24.53 2.98
CA LEU A 146 1.84 -23.13 3.07
C LEU A 146 3.19 -23.03 3.77
N ARG A 147 3.36 -23.73 4.90
CA ARG A 147 4.63 -23.83 5.62
C ARG A 147 5.73 -24.32 4.69
N ASP A 148 5.49 -25.39 3.95
CA ASP A 148 6.51 -26.00 3.11
C ASP A 148 6.87 -25.14 1.90
N VAL A 149 5.91 -24.40 1.34
CA VAL A 149 6.18 -23.37 0.31
C VAL A 149 7.11 -22.28 0.87
N ILE A 150 6.90 -21.87 2.11
CA ILE A 150 7.73 -20.83 2.75
C ILE A 150 9.10 -21.40 3.12
N THR A 151 9.19 -22.60 3.71
CA THR A 151 10.46 -23.14 4.25
C THR A 151 11.25 -24.03 3.29
N GLY A 152 10.66 -24.46 2.18
CA GLY A 152 11.23 -25.51 1.33
C GLY A 152 11.04 -26.93 1.90
N GLY A 153 10.07 -27.14 2.81
CA GLY A 153 9.73 -28.44 3.40
C GLY A 153 10.59 -28.86 4.59
N GLY A 154 11.55 -28.02 5.00
CA GLY A 154 12.51 -28.31 6.06
C GLY A 154 12.36 -27.48 7.33
N ALA A 155 13.44 -27.40 8.09
CA ALA A 155 13.59 -26.41 9.15
C ALA A 155 13.86 -25.02 8.55
N VAL A 156 13.51 -23.97 9.30
CA VAL A 156 13.78 -22.57 8.92
C VAL A 156 15.29 -22.37 8.70
N ASN A 157 15.68 -22.09 7.47
CA ASN A 157 17.08 -22.06 6.99
C ASN A 157 17.27 -21.02 5.86
N THR A 158 18.41 -21.06 5.16
CA THR A 158 18.71 -20.17 4.03
C THR A 158 17.65 -20.20 2.93
N THR A 159 17.18 -21.39 2.53
CA THR A 159 16.10 -21.52 1.52
C THR A 159 14.84 -20.78 1.94
N THR A 160 14.54 -20.75 3.26
CA THR A 160 13.42 -19.97 3.77
C THR A 160 13.61 -18.47 3.57
N VAL A 161 14.82 -17.95 3.80
CA VAL A 161 15.17 -16.54 3.58
C VAL A 161 15.07 -16.19 2.10
N GLU A 162 15.60 -17.04 1.22
CA GLU A 162 15.55 -16.85 -0.23
C GLU A 162 14.11 -16.82 -0.77
N HIS A 163 13.24 -17.72 -0.27
CA HIS A 163 11.83 -17.73 -0.63
C HIS A 163 11.12 -16.45 -0.16
N LEU A 164 11.33 -16.05 1.10
CA LEU A 164 10.74 -14.81 1.63
C LEU A 164 11.24 -13.57 0.90
N TYR A 165 12.52 -13.52 0.55
CA TYR A 165 13.11 -12.46 -0.23
C TYR A 165 12.48 -12.38 -1.63
N THR A 166 12.31 -13.53 -2.28
CA THR A 166 11.66 -13.60 -3.59
C THR A 166 10.20 -13.14 -3.51
N ILE A 167 9.46 -13.59 -2.50
CA ILE A 167 8.06 -13.21 -2.28
C ILE A 167 7.96 -11.71 -1.99
N HIS A 168 8.79 -11.17 -1.10
CA HIS A 168 8.80 -9.75 -0.74
C HIS A 168 9.11 -8.86 -1.95
N SER A 169 10.25 -9.12 -2.61
CA SER A 169 10.83 -8.24 -3.62
C SER A 169 10.10 -8.31 -4.97
N TYR A 170 9.62 -9.48 -5.38
CA TYR A 170 9.00 -9.62 -6.71
C TYR A 170 7.49 -9.69 -6.65
N ILE A 171 6.92 -10.50 -5.75
CA ILE A 171 5.48 -10.78 -5.75
C ILE A 171 4.73 -9.66 -5.04
N ILE A 172 5.04 -9.46 -3.75
CA ILE A 172 4.30 -8.50 -2.93
C ILE A 172 4.63 -7.07 -3.39
N SER A 173 5.91 -6.73 -3.57
CA SER A 173 6.29 -5.37 -4.02
C SER A 173 5.75 -5.03 -5.41
N GLY A 174 5.79 -5.97 -6.36
CA GLY A 174 5.19 -5.78 -7.68
C GLY A 174 3.67 -5.56 -7.60
N SER A 175 2.99 -6.33 -6.75
CA SER A 175 1.56 -6.17 -6.53
C SER A 175 1.20 -4.84 -5.85
N ALA A 176 2.06 -4.30 -4.97
CA ALA A 176 1.85 -2.99 -4.33
C ALA A 176 1.84 -1.84 -5.35
N ILE A 177 2.79 -1.84 -6.29
CA ILE A 177 2.83 -0.84 -7.38
C ILE A 177 1.57 -0.96 -8.25
N MET A 178 1.20 -2.18 -8.63
CA MET A 178 0.01 -2.43 -9.45
C MET A 178 -1.27 -1.96 -8.75
N LEU A 179 -1.43 -2.27 -7.46
CA LEU A 179 -2.56 -1.82 -6.64
C LEU A 179 -2.57 -0.29 -6.49
N ALA A 180 -1.42 0.36 -6.30
CA ALA A 180 -1.34 1.82 -6.20
C ALA A 180 -1.75 2.50 -7.51
N ILE A 181 -1.35 1.96 -8.67
CA ILE A 181 -1.81 2.46 -9.99
C ILE A 181 -3.32 2.28 -10.12
N VAL A 182 -3.84 1.08 -9.84
CA VAL A 182 -5.28 0.80 -9.89
C VAL A 182 -6.06 1.72 -8.95
N HIS A 183 -5.52 2.00 -7.76
CA HIS A 183 -6.13 2.93 -6.81
C HIS A 183 -6.18 4.36 -7.34
N LEU A 184 -5.05 4.90 -7.82
CA LEU A 184 -5.01 6.24 -8.41
C LEU A 184 -5.98 6.37 -9.60
N LEU A 185 -5.98 5.41 -10.51
CA LEU A 185 -6.92 5.40 -11.64
C LEU A 185 -8.37 5.32 -11.18
N GLY A 186 -8.66 4.52 -10.15
CA GLY A 186 -9.98 4.43 -9.53
C GLY A 186 -10.47 5.77 -8.98
N VAL A 187 -9.61 6.49 -8.26
CA VAL A 187 -9.91 7.82 -7.70
C VAL A 187 -10.11 8.87 -8.81
N LEU A 188 -9.23 8.91 -9.82
CA LEU A 188 -9.38 9.84 -10.95
C LEU A 188 -10.65 9.56 -11.77
N TRP A 189 -10.98 8.29 -11.98
CA TRP A 189 -12.21 7.88 -12.65
C TRP A 189 -13.46 8.34 -11.87
N GLN A 190 -13.40 8.29 -10.53
CA GLN A 190 -14.48 8.78 -9.67
C GLN A 190 -14.67 10.29 -9.78
N GLU A 191 -13.57 11.07 -9.76
CA GLU A 191 -13.64 12.52 -9.93
C GLU A 191 -14.32 12.90 -11.25
N LYS A 192 -13.94 12.23 -12.35
CA LYS A 192 -14.52 12.47 -13.68
C LYS A 192 -16.02 12.21 -13.74
N GLN A 193 -16.58 11.29 -12.97
CA GLN A 193 -18.02 11.04 -12.97
C GLN A 193 -18.84 12.07 -12.20
N GLN A 194 -18.22 12.79 -11.27
CA GLN A 194 -18.94 13.74 -10.42
C GLN A 194 -19.04 15.14 -11.03
N THR A 195 -18.01 15.55 -11.76
CA THR A 195 -17.97 16.86 -12.44
C THR A 195 -19.12 17.08 -13.45
N PRO A 196 -19.51 16.10 -14.29
CA PRO A 196 -20.61 16.25 -15.24
C PRO A 196 -21.97 16.47 -14.54
N ILE A 197 -22.26 15.67 -13.51
CA ILE A 197 -23.55 15.71 -12.80
C ILE A 197 -23.77 17.08 -12.13
N ALA A 198 -22.74 17.63 -11.48
CA ALA A 198 -22.84 18.92 -10.81
C ALA A 198 -23.12 20.07 -11.79
N SER A 199 -22.53 20.03 -12.99
CA SER A 199 -22.74 21.06 -14.01
C SER A 199 -24.16 21.06 -14.57
N VAL A 200 -24.74 19.88 -14.80
CA VAL A 200 -26.11 19.71 -15.32
C VAL A 200 -27.15 20.16 -14.29
N THR A 201 -27.03 19.70 -13.03
CA THR A 201 -27.97 20.09 -11.97
C THR A 201 -27.91 21.59 -11.66
N SER A 202 -26.71 22.19 -11.70
CA SER A 202 -26.57 23.64 -11.50
C SER A 202 -27.17 24.44 -12.66
N ALA A 203 -27.04 23.96 -13.90
CA ALA A 203 -27.64 24.59 -15.07
C ALA A 203 -29.17 24.53 -15.00
N GLU A 204 -29.75 23.36 -14.72
CA GLU A 204 -31.20 23.19 -14.55
C GLU A 204 -31.79 24.05 -13.42
N SER A 205 -31.10 24.13 -12.28
CA SER A 205 -31.52 24.98 -11.16
C SER A 205 -31.55 26.46 -11.55
N LYS A 206 -30.54 26.95 -12.27
CA LYS A 206 -30.50 28.33 -12.77
C LYS A 206 -31.54 28.61 -13.85
N THR A 207 -31.84 27.64 -14.71
CA THR A 207 -32.86 27.78 -15.77
C THR A 207 -34.27 27.75 -15.20
N ASN A 208 -34.53 27.01 -14.12
CA ASN A 208 -35.86 26.90 -13.50
C ASN A 208 -36.16 28.00 -12.46
N ALA A 209 -35.14 28.64 -11.87
CA ALA A 209 -35.32 29.68 -10.86
C ALA A 209 -36.17 30.90 -11.31
N PRO A 210 -36.05 31.44 -12.55
CA PRO A 210 -36.90 32.54 -13.00
C PRO A 210 -38.35 32.10 -13.30
N ARG A 211 -38.56 30.84 -13.71
CA ARG A 211 -39.88 30.33 -14.12
C ARG A 211 -40.82 30.09 -12.95
N GLU A 212 -40.30 29.70 -11.78
CA GLU A 212 -41.13 29.50 -10.60
C GLU A 212 -41.55 30.82 -9.92
N LEU A 213 -40.72 31.87 -10.02
CA LEU A 213 -41.08 33.19 -9.51
C LEU A 213 -42.22 33.85 -10.30
N ILE A 214 -42.36 33.55 -11.59
CA ILE A 214 -43.41 34.10 -12.46
C ILE A 214 -44.73 33.32 -12.34
N LYS A 215 -44.70 32.05 -11.94
CA LYS A 215 -45.91 31.22 -11.76
C LYS A 215 -46.64 31.47 -10.44
N ASN A 216 -45.99 32.14 -9.49
CA ASN A 216 -46.51 32.36 -8.13
C ASN A 216 -46.87 33.83 -7.84
N SER A 217 -46.91 34.69 -8.86
CA SER A 217 -47.35 36.10 -8.81
C SER A 217 -48.62 36.30 -9.63
#